data_AF-A0A3B9QDF2-F1
#
_entry.id   AF-A0A3B9QDF2-F1
#
_cell.length_a   1.000
_cell.length_b   1.000
_cell.length_c   1.000
_cell.angle_alpha   90.00
_cell.angle_beta   90.00
_cell.angle_gamma   90.00
#
_symmetry.space_group_name_H-M   'P 1'
#
loop_
_entity.id
_entity.type
_entity.pdbx_description
1 polymer ?
#
loop_
_entity_poly.entity_id
_entity_poly.type
_entity_poly.pdbx_seq_one_letter_code
_entity_poly.pdbx_strand_id
1 'polypeptide(L)'
;MAQKTNPFENMLEQLDAAAEIAGLDKQEYITLRYPERELTVNFPVKMDDGSIRVFTGYRVQHSTVRGPAKGGIRFHPDVDMDETRALAAWMTFKCAVVDIPYGGAKGGVTVDPTGMSQGELERITRAYTAAIADFIGPEKDIPATDVNTTQQMMGWIMDTYSTLTGVYSPGVVTSKPVEAGGSLGRKEATGLGVFFVTRELAKKLDIDLATSTVAVQGFGNVGSNAAKYLYEAGAKIVACLLYTS
;
A
#
# COMPACT_ATOMS: atom_id res chain seq x y z
N MET A 1 -14.38 -22.80 16.24
CA MET A 1 -14.21 -21.84 15.14
C MET A 1 -12.99 -21.01 15.50
N ALA A 2 -11.96 -20.95 14.64
CA ALA A 2 -10.79 -20.12 14.92
C ALA A 2 -11.24 -18.65 15.02
N GLN A 3 -10.87 -17.98 16.11
CA GLN A 3 -11.19 -16.57 16.33
C GLN A 3 -10.47 -15.78 15.23
N LYS A 4 -11.22 -15.10 14.35
CA LYS A 4 -10.64 -14.26 13.28
C LYS A 4 -9.92 -13.10 13.98
N THR A 5 -8.59 -13.16 14.05
CA THR A 5 -7.78 -12.11 14.68
C THR A 5 -8.06 -10.78 13.98
N ASN A 6 -8.48 -9.77 14.74
CA ASN A 6 -8.72 -8.43 14.18
C ASN A 6 -7.36 -7.79 13.86
N PRO A 7 -7.07 -7.45 12.58
CA PRO A 7 -5.80 -6.85 12.20
C PRO A 7 -5.51 -5.53 12.93
N PHE A 8 -6.55 -4.77 13.27
CA PHE A 8 -6.41 -3.49 13.95
C PHE A 8 -6.04 -3.69 15.43
N GLU A 9 -6.65 -4.65 16.12
CA GLU A 9 -6.27 -4.99 17.50
C GLU A 9 -4.81 -5.43 17.57
N ASN A 10 -4.35 -6.27 16.63
CA ASN A 10 -2.95 -6.66 16.57
C ASN A 10 -2.00 -5.47 16.33
N MET A 11 -2.39 -4.52 15.46
CA MET A 11 -1.62 -3.29 15.28
C MET A 11 -1.54 -2.47 16.58
N LEU A 12 -2.64 -2.35 17.33
CA LEU A 12 -2.66 -1.66 18.62
C LEU A 12 -1.75 -2.33 19.65
N GLU A 13 -1.73 -3.67 19.71
CA GLU A 13 -0.80 -4.41 20.60
C GLU A 13 0.67 -4.09 20.26
N GLN A 14 1.00 -4.02 18.96
CA GLN A 14 2.36 -3.66 18.54
C GLN A 14 2.72 -2.21 18.85
N LEU A 15 1.75 -1.28 18.71
CA LEU A 15 1.94 0.11 19.11
C LEU A 15 2.19 0.23 20.62
N ASP A 16 1.39 -0.47 21.43
CA ASP A 16 1.53 -0.47 22.89
C ASP A 16 2.90 -1.03 23.31
N ALA A 17 3.33 -2.14 22.72
CA ALA A 17 4.65 -2.72 22.98
C ALA A 17 5.80 -1.79 22.56
N ALA A 18 5.67 -1.11 21.41
CA ALA A 18 6.67 -0.14 20.96
C ALA A 18 6.74 1.09 21.87
N ALA A 19 5.59 1.56 22.37
CA ALA A 19 5.52 2.67 23.31
C ALA A 19 6.15 2.32 24.67
N GLU A 20 5.95 1.09 25.15
CA GLU A 20 6.60 0.58 26.37
C GLU A 20 8.12 0.56 26.22
N ILE A 21 8.64 0.06 25.09
CA ILE A 21 10.08 0.07 24.78
C ILE A 21 10.63 1.51 24.75
N ALA A 22 9.84 2.46 24.24
CA ALA A 22 10.21 3.87 24.16
C ALA A 22 10.06 4.61 25.50
N GLY A 23 9.49 3.97 26.54
CA GLY A 23 9.23 4.60 27.84
C GLY A 23 8.15 5.68 27.78
N LEU A 24 7.20 5.57 26.86
CA LEU A 24 6.13 6.55 26.67
C LEU A 24 4.92 6.24 27.55
N ASP A 25 4.38 7.27 28.20
CA ASP A 25 3.09 7.23 28.86
C ASP A 25 1.97 7.10 27.83
N LYS A 26 0.87 6.44 28.21
CA LYS A 26 -0.28 6.23 27.31
C LYS A 26 -0.82 7.52 26.71
N GLN A 27 -0.76 8.63 27.45
CA GLN A 27 -1.23 9.93 26.98
C GLN A 27 -0.39 10.49 25.82
N GLU A 28 0.88 10.08 25.70
CA GLU A 28 1.78 10.57 24.65
C GLU A 28 1.48 9.97 23.28
N TYR A 29 0.95 8.74 23.24
CA TYR A 29 0.66 8.04 21.97
C TYR A 29 -0.82 7.68 21.78
N ILE A 30 -1.72 8.08 22.69
CA ILE A 30 -3.14 7.71 22.63
C ILE A 30 -3.79 8.11 21.30
N THR A 31 -3.37 9.23 20.70
CA THR A 31 -3.88 9.69 19.40
C THR A 31 -3.49 8.75 18.27
N LEU A 32 -2.34 8.05 18.35
CA LEU A 32 -1.91 7.06 17.37
C LEU A 32 -2.68 5.73 17.48
N ARG A 33 -3.54 5.56 18.49
CA ARG A 33 -4.45 4.41 18.59
C ARG A 33 -5.74 4.59 17.80
N TYR A 34 -5.98 5.79 17.26
CA TYR A 34 -7.19 6.11 16.53
C TYR A 34 -6.83 6.79 15.21
N PRO A 35 -7.44 6.38 14.09
CA PRO A 35 -7.28 7.12 12.86
C PRO A 35 -7.97 8.48 12.96
N GLU A 36 -7.34 9.51 12.40
CA GLU A 36 -7.89 10.87 12.35
C GLU A 36 -9.22 10.92 11.59
N ARG A 37 -9.34 10.19 10.47
CA ARG A 37 -10.54 10.19 9.62
C ARG A 37 -10.75 8.84 8.95
N GLU A 38 -12.01 8.47 8.83
CA GLU A 38 -12.45 7.25 8.16
C GLU A 38 -13.62 7.56 7.23
N LEU A 39 -13.62 6.96 6.05
CA LEU A 39 -14.66 7.14 5.05
C LEU A 39 -15.07 5.78 4.49
N THR A 40 -16.35 5.46 4.58
CA THR A 40 -16.99 4.36 3.84
C THR A 40 -17.89 4.95 2.77
N VAL A 41 -17.75 4.46 1.54
CA VAL A 41 -18.56 4.87 0.39
C VAL A 41 -19.24 3.68 -0.23
N ASN A 42 -20.47 3.87 -0.70
CA ASN A 42 -21.17 2.90 -1.53
C ASN A 42 -21.45 3.54 -2.88
N PHE A 43 -21.04 2.88 -3.96
CA PHE A 43 -21.14 3.46 -5.31
C PHE A 43 -21.66 2.43 -6.32
N PRO A 44 -22.65 2.80 -7.16
CA PRO A 44 -23.17 1.92 -8.19
C PRO A 44 -22.26 1.90 -9.42
N VAL A 45 -22.11 0.73 -10.04
CA VAL A 45 -21.39 0.55 -11.30
C VAL A 45 -22.23 -0.34 -12.22
N LYS A 46 -22.35 0.08 -13.48
CA LYS A 46 -22.93 -0.74 -14.54
C LYS A 46 -21.91 -1.79 -15.01
N MET A 47 -22.29 -3.06 -14.96
CA MET A 47 -21.47 -4.19 -15.39
C MET A 47 -21.60 -4.42 -16.90
N ASP A 48 -20.74 -5.27 -17.47
CA ASP A 48 -20.75 -5.52 -18.92
C ASP A 48 -22.03 -6.23 -19.40
N ASP A 49 -22.64 -7.04 -18.53
CA ASP A 49 -23.95 -7.68 -18.78
C ASP A 49 -25.15 -6.70 -18.71
N GLY A 50 -24.89 -5.42 -18.39
CA GLY A 50 -25.88 -4.37 -18.25
C GLY A 50 -26.50 -4.25 -16.86
N SER A 51 -26.23 -5.19 -15.94
CA SER A 51 -26.67 -5.11 -14.54
C SER A 51 -25.99 -3.94 -13.80
N ILE A 52 -26.58 -3.50 -12.69
CA ILE A 52 -25.96 -2.53 -11.78
C ILE A 52 -25.58 -3.25 -10.50
N ARG A 53 -24.32 -3.13 -10.09
CA ARG A 53 -23.81 -3.61 -8.82
C ARG A 53 -23.37 -2.44 -7.96
N VAL A 54 -23.68 -2.49 -6.67
CA VAL A 54 -23.19 -1.50 -5.69
C VAL A 54 -21.97 -2.10 -5.00
N PHE A 55 -20.88 -1.34 -4.99
CA PHE A 55 -19.63 -1.72 -4.31
C PHE A 55 -19.44 -0.87 -3.07
N THR A 56 -18.83 -1.46 -2.04
CA THR A 56 -18.39 -0.75 -0.84
C THR A 56 -16.90 -0.46 -0.94
N GLY A 57 -16.52 0.79 -0.71
CA GLY A 57 -15.13 1.23 -0.64
C GLY A 57 -14.82 1.93 0.68
N TYR A 58 -13.55 1.91 1.06
CA TYR A 58 -13.03 2.48 2.30
C TYR A 58 -11.83 3.36 2.03
N ARG A 59 -11.71 4.48 2.74
CA ARG A 59 -10.49 5.28 2.82
C ARG A 59 -10.27 5.73 4.27
N VAL A 60 -9.15 5.35 4.85
CA VAL A 60 -8.74 5.70 6.22
C VAL A 60 -7.49 6.56 6.15
N GLN A 61 -7.52 7.70 6.83
CA GLN A 61 -6.37 8.56 7.12
C GLN A 61 -6.05 8.36 8.60
N HIS A 62 -4.97 7.63 8.87
CA HIS A 62 -4.59 7.29 10.24
C HIS A 62 -3.97 8.49 10.95
N SER A 63 -2.94 9.08 10.36
CA SER A 63 -2.35 10.31 10.88
C SER A 63 -1.84 11.18 9.74
N THR A 64 -1.88 12.49 9.92
CA THR A 64 -1.33 13.52 9.02
C THR A 64 -0.30 14.43 9.70
N VAL A 65 0.12 14.11 10.92
CA VAL A 65 1.04 14.94 11.74
C VAL A 65 2.36 15.26 11.03
N ARG A 66 2.89 14.33 10.23
CA ARG A 66 4.16 14.51 9.48
C ARG A 66 3.97 15.07 8.06
N GLY A 67 2.73 15.30 7.63
CA GLY A 67 2.39 15.71 6.27
C GLY A 67 1.17 14.96 5.71
N PRO A 68 0.88 15.10 4.41
CA PRO A 68 -0.28 14.47 3.77
C PRO A 68 -0.32 12.96 4.01
N ALA A 69 -1.51 12.38 4.03
CA ALA A 69 -1.65 10.95 4.23
C ALA A 69 -1.16 10.17 2.99
N LYS A 70 -0.54 9.01 3.20
CA LYS A 70 -0.03 8.18 2.10
C LYS A 70 -0.41 6.72 2.26
N GLY A 71 -0.97 6.14 1.21
CA GLY A 71 -0.99 4.68 1.07
C GLY A 71 -1.96 4.13 0.03
N GLY A 72 -1.77 2.84 -0.25
CA GLY A 72 -2.36 2.18 -1.41
C GLY A 72 -3.86 1.94 -1.34
N ILE A 73 -4.44 1.54 -2.47
CA ILE A 73 -5.82 1.06 -2.62
C ILE A 73 -5.78 -0.43 -2.96
N ARG A 74 -6.51 -1.26 -2.23
CA ARG A 74 -6.61 -2.71 -2.43
C ARG A 74 -7.95 -3.11 -3.03
N PHE A 75 -7.95 -3.98 -4.02
CA PHE A 75 -9.17 -4.60 -4.55
C PHE A 75 -9.17 -6.07 -4.13
N HIS A 76 -10.01 -6.44 -3.15
CA HIS A 76 -10.08 -7.81 -2.65
C HIS A 76 -11.47 -8.10 -2.05
N PRO A 77 -12.02 -9.33 -2.17
CA PRO A 77 -13.33 -9.66 -1.61
C PRO A 77 -13.40 -9.52 -0.08
N ASP A 78 -12.28 -9.71 0.61
CA ASP A 78 -12.21 -9.64 2.08
C ASP A 78 -11.85 -8.25 2.64
N VAL A 79 -11.73 -7.21 1.80
CA VAL A 79 -11.46 -5.86 2.32
C VAL A 79 -12.59 -5.43 3.25
N ASP A 80 -12.22 -5.06 4.48
CA ASP A 80 -13.08 -4.45 5.46
C ASP A 80 -12.44 -3.21 6.12
N MET A 81 -13.19 -2.54 7.00
CA MET A 81 -12.72 -1.32 7.67
C MET A 81 -11.55 -1.60 8.62
N ASP A 82 -11.57 -2.71 9.35
CA ASP A 82 -10.55 -3.01 10.36
C ASP A 82 -9.19 -3.34 9.73
N GLU A 83 -9.19 -4.12 8.65
CA GLU A 83 -7.99 -4.30 7.82
C GLU A 83 -7.48 -2.95 7.28
N THR A 84 -8.39 -2.10 6.80
CA THR A 84 -8.01 -0.80 6.24
C THR A 84 -7.40 0.12 7.30
N ARG A 85 -7.95 0.16 8.53
CA ARG A 85 -7.39 0.89 9.67
C ARG A 85 -5.99 0.41 10.03
N ALA A 86 -5.81 -0.89 10.18
CA ALA A 86 -4.53 -1.49 10.54
C ALA A 86 -3.45 -1.12 9.52
N LEU A 87 -3.76 -1.28 8.23
CA LEU A 87 -2.83 -0.97 7.15
C LEU A 87 -2.55 0.54 7.03
N ALA A 88 -3.51 1.42 7.34
CA ALA A 88 -3.29 2.87 7.38
C ALA A 88 -2.34 3.28 8.51
N ALA A 89 -2.47 2.65 9.68
CA ALA A 89 -1.55 2.84 10.80
C ALA A 89 -0.14 2.37 10.45
N TRP A 90 -0.01 1.17 9.85
CA TRP A 90 1.29 0.69 9.37
C TRP A 90 1.94 1.62 8.35
N MET A 91 1.16 2.30 7.51
CA MET A 91 1.70 3.33 6.61
C MET A 91 2.24 4.55 7.36
N THR A 92 1.60 4.96 8.46
CA THR A 92 2.09 6.06 9.31
C THR A 92 3.47 5.73 9.85
N PHE A 93 3.62 4.56 10.46
CA PHE A 93 4.90 4.12 11.03
C PHE A 93 5.95 3.88 9.95
N LYS A 94 5.57 3.26 8.83
CA LYS A 94 6.47 3.03 7.71
C LYS A 94 7.06 4.35 7.20
N CYS A 95 6.23 5.35 6.93
CA CYS A 95 6.68 6.66 6.47
C CYS A 95 7.57 7.35 7.49
N ALA A 96 7.25 7.23 8.78
CA ALA A 96 8.07 7.79 9.85
C ALA A 96 9.46 7.12 9.97
N VAL A 97 9.53 5.79 9.87
CA VAL A 97 10.78 5.01 9.97
C VAL A 97 11.76 5.33 8.85
N VAL A 98 11.26 5.55 7.62
CA VAL A 98 12.09 5.90 6.46
C VAL A 98 12.21 7.42 6.24
N ASP A 99 11.78 8.22 7.21
CA ASP A 99 11.89 9.68 7.26
C ASP A 99 11.33 10.42 6.03
N ILE A 100 10.19 9.96 5.53
CA ILE A 100 9.46 10.64 4.44
C ILE A 100 8.39 11.55 5.06
N PRO A 101 8.16 12.79 4.54
CA PRO A 101 7.21 13.76 5.09
C PRO A 101 5.75 13.42 4.75
N TYR A 102 5.33 12.22 5.14
CA TYR A 102 3.97 11.73 4.99
C TYR A 102 3.47 11.11 6.27
N GLY A 103 2.17 11.26 6.48
CA GLY A 103 1.40 10.43 7.38
C GLY A 103 1.03 9.09 6.76
N GLY A 104 0.01 8.42 7.31
CA GLY A 104 -0.44 7.11 6.84
C GLY A 104 -1.89 7.09 6.43
N ALA A 105 -2.15 6.46 5.29
CA ALA A 105 -3.50 6.16 4.83
C ALA A 105 -3.59 4.77 4.21
N LYS A 106 -4.81 4.27 4.07
CA LYS A 106 -5.11 3.10 3.26
C LYS A 106 -6.50 3.22 2.70
N GLY A 107 -6.74 2.63 1.53
CA GLY A 107 -8.09 2.38 1.09
C GLY A 107 -8.24 1.01 0.47
N GLY A 108 -9.48 0.68 0.13
CA GLY A 108 -9.78 -0.53 -0.59
C GLY A 108 -11.22 -0.59 -1.02
N VAL A 109 -11.51 -1.52 -1.92
CA VAL A 109 -12.85 -1.82 -2.43
C VAL A 109 -13.09 -3.29 -2.20
N THR A 110 -14.23 -3.63 -1.59
CA THR A 110 -14.70 -5.01 -1.42
C THR A 110 -15.14 -5.55 -2.78
N VAL A 111 -14.20 -6.12 -3.53
CA VAL A 111 -14.42 -6.65 -4.88
C VAL A 111 -13.43 -7.76 -5.19
N ASP A 112 -13.91 -8.84 -5.81
CA ASP A 112 -13.04 -9.80 -6.48
C ASP A 112 -12.80 -9.35 -7.92
N PRO A 113 -11.57 -8.92 -8.28
CA PRO A 113 -11.26 -8.50 -9.64
C PRO A 113 -11.02 -9.68 -10.58
N THR A 114 -11.01 -10.92 -10.08
CA THR A 114 -10.79 -12.12 -10.89
C THR A 114 -11.92 -12.28 -11.90
N GLY A 115 -11.57 -12.34 -13.19
CA GLY A 115 -12.54 -12.50 -14.27
C GLY A 115 -13.34 -11.23 -14.63
N MET A 116 -13.11 -10.10 -13.95
CA MET A 116 -13.67 -8.82 -14.36
C MET A 116 -13.00 -8.29 -15.63
N SER A 117 -13.78 -7.63 -16.48
CA SER A 117 -13.22 -7.00 -17.67
C SER A 117 -12.42 -5.73 -17.31
N GLN A 118 -11.55 -5.31 -18.23
CA GLN A 118 -10.84 -4.04 -18.07
C GLN A 118 -11.81 -2.85 -17.98
N GLY A 119 -12.93 -2.90 -18.72
CA GLY A 119 -13.95 -1.86 -18.69
C GLY A 119 -14.68 -1.80 -17.35
N GLU A 120 -14.96 -2.94 -16.73
CA GLU A 120 -15.55 -3.00 -15.38
C GLU A 120 -14.59 -2.44 -14.34
N LEU A 121 -13.32 -2.86 -14.36
CA LEU A 121 -12.29 -2.35 -13.45
C LEU A 121 -12.09 -0.84 -13.61
N GLU A 122 -12.16 -0.32 -14.83
CA GLU A 122 -12.12 1.12 -15.08
C GLU A 122 -13.31 1.81 -14.43
N ARG A 123 -14.54 1.37 -14.69
CA ARG A 123 -15.75 2.00 -14.13
C ARG A 123 -15.77 1.94 -12.60
N ILE A 124 -15.35 0.82 -12.01
CA ILE A 124 -15.20 0.68 -10.55
C ILE A 124 -14.17 1.68 -10.01
N THR A 125 -12.99 1.76 -10.63
CA THR A 125 -11.91 2.67 -10.21
C THR A 125 -12.35 4.13 -10.27
N ARG A 126 -13.03 4.52 -11.36
CA ARG A 126 -13.53 5.89 -11.55
C ARG A 126 -14.64 6.24 -10.56
N ALA A 127 -15.61 5.35 -10.38
CA ALA A 127 -16.71 5.55 -9.43
C ALA A 127 -16.21 5.64 -7.98
N TYR A 128 -15.28 4.78 -7.59
CA TYR A 128 -14.62 4.86 -6.29
C TYR A 128 -13.86 6.18 -6.12
N THR A 129 -13.09 6.59 -7.12
CA THR A 129 -12.34 7.86 -7.10
C THR A 129 -13.27 9.06 -6.92
N ALA A 130 -14.39 9.09 -7.65
CA ALA A 130 -15.38 10.14 -7.51
C ALA A 130 -15.98 10.18 -6.10
N ALA A 131 -16.25 9.01 -5.52
CA ALA A 131 -16.82 8.91 -4.17
C ALA A 131 -15.84 9.36 -3.06
N ILE A 132 -14.53 9.31 -3.29
CA ILE A 132 -13.51 9.75 -2.31
C ILE A 132 -12.82 11.07 -2.69
N ALA A 133 -13.26 11.76 -3.75
CA ALA A 133 -12.53 12.88 -4.34
C ALA A 133 -12.24 14.01 -3.34
N ASP A 134 -13.20 14.35 -2.48
CA ASP A 134 -13.03 15.38 -1.44
C ASP A 134 -12.08 14.96 -0.30
N PHE A 135 -11.84 13.65 -0.19
CA PHE A 135 -11.00 13.05 0.85
C PHE A 135 -9.53 12.98 0.43
N ILE A 136 -9.25 12.91 -0.88
CA ILE A 136 -7.90 12.80 -1.44
C ILE A 136 -7.42 14.13 -2.04
N GLY A 137 -6.12 14.22 -2.31
CA GLY A 137 -5.52 15.41 -2.92
C GLY A 137 -4.00 15.42 -2.77
N PRO A 138 -3.25 16.12 -3.66
CA PRO A 138 -1.79 16.17 -3.60
C PRO A 138 -1.22 16.67 -2.26
N GLU A 139 -1.97 17.53 -1.56
CA GLU A 139 -1.60 18.10 -0.25
C GLU A 139 -2.43 17.54 0.91
N LYS A 140 -3.25 16.50 0.66
CA LYS A 140 -4.18 15.94 1.64
C LYS A 140 -3.94 14.47 1.88
N ASP A 141 -4.12 13.68 0.82
CA ASP A 141 -3.99 12.23 0.85
C ASP A 141 -3.73 11.71 -0.57
N ILE A 142 -2.63 10.97 -0.72
CA ILE A 142 -2.11 10.53 -2.01
C ILE A 142 -2.21 9.00 -2.08
N PRO A 143 -3.17 8.42 -2.83
CA PRO A 143 -3.25 6.99 -3.01
C PRO A 143 -2.05 6.40 -3.77
N ALA A 144 -2.00 5.07 -3.81
CA ALA A 144 -1.04 4.29 -4.59
C ALA A 144 -1.69 2.95 -4.97
N THR A 145 -0.95 2.10 -5.69
CA THR A 145 -1.37 0.71 -5.85
C THR A 145 -1.19 -0.08 -4.57
N ASP A 146 -2.06 -1.03 -4.34
CA ASP A 146 -1.88 -2.19 -3.48
C ASP A 146 -2.31 -3.49 -4.20
N VAL A 147 -2.62 -4.55 -3.46
CA VAL A 147 -3.08 -5.84 -3.98
C VAL A 147 -4.21 -5.66 -5.01
N ASN A 148 -4.02 -6.31 -6.16
CA ASN A 148 -4.90 -6.30 -7.33
C ASN A 148 -5.23 -4.93 -7.92
N THR A 149 -4.40 -3.92 -7.67
CA THR A 149 -4.48 -2.63 -8.38
C THR A 149 -3.22 -2.38 -9.20
N THR A 150 -3.38 -1.74 -10.35
CA THR A 150 -2.32 -1.61 -11.36
C THR A 150 -1.94 -0.16 -11.62
N GLN A 151 -0.86 0.05 -12.39
CA GLN A 151 -0.48 1.41 -12.81
C GLN A 151 -1.59 2.05 -13.65
N GLN A 152 -2.23 1.27 -14.52
CA GLN A 152 -3.35 1.72 -15.33
C GLN A 152 -4.48 2.29 -14.47
N MET A 153 -4.82 1.62 -13.37
CA MET A 153 -5.83 2.11 -12.43
C MET A 153 -5.43 3.42 -11.76
N MET A 154 -4.14 3.61 -11.43
CA MET A 154 -3.67 4.91 -10.93
C MET A 154 -3.79 6.00 -11.99
N GLY A 155 -3.61 5.67 -13.26
CA GLY A 155 -3.92 6.56 -14.38
C GLY A 155 -5.39 6.99 -14.39
N TRP A 156 -6.33 6.04 -14.23
CA TRP A 156 -7.76 6.33 -14.13
C TRP A 156 -8.13 7.16 -12.90
N ILE A 157 -7.48 6.95 -11.75
CA ILE A 157 -7.65 7.78 -10.54
C ILE A 157 -7.21 9.22 -10.84
N MET A 158 -6.02 9.40 -11.39
CA MET A 158 -5.48 10.73 -11.73
C MET A 158 -6.41 11.47 -12.71
N ASP A 159 -6.83 10.78 -13.77
CA ASP A 159 -7.72 11.32 -14.81
C ASP A 159 -9.07 11.74 -14.24
N THR A 160 -9.70 10.86 -13.44
CA THR A 160 -10.99 11.13 -12.81
C THR A 160 -10.91 12.30 -11.84
N TYR A 161 -9.92 12.31 -10.95
CA TYR A 161 -9.74 13.40 -9.99
C TYR A 161 -9.46 14.74 -10.70
N SER A 162 -8.61 14.73 -11.72
CA SER A 162 -8.29 15.95 -12.48
C SER A 162 -9.52 16.50 -13.21
N THR A 163 -10.35 15.61 -13.74
CA THR A 163 -11.62 15.97 -14.39
C THR A 163 -12.60 16.60 -13.40
N LEU A 164 -12.76 15.99 -12.21
CA LEU A 164 -13.68 16.47 -11.18
C LEU A 164 -13.27 17.82 -10.59
N THR A 165 -11.97 18.04 -10.43
CA THR A 165 -11.42 19.28 -9.87
C THR A 165 -11.20 20.38 -10.91
N GLY A 166 -11.26 20.04 -12.20
CA GLY A 166 -10.95 20.95 -13.30
C GLY A 166 -9.47 21.33 -13.41
N VAL A 167 -8.58 20.64 -12.68
CA VAL A 167 -7.14 20.94 -12.62
C VAL A 167 -6.35 19.66 -12.86
N TYR A 168 -5.41 19.73 -13.81
CA TYR A 168 -4.46 18.63 -14.05
C TYR A 168 -3.61 18.37 -12.78
N SER A 169 -3.87 17.24 -12.12
CA SER A 169 -3.37 16.96 -10.77
C SER A 169 -2.56 15.65 -10.73
N PRO A 170 -1.38 15.58 -11.38
CA PRO A 170 -0.58 14.35 -11.42
C PRO A 170 -0.11 13.90 -10.03
N GLY A 171 0.02 14.83 -9.08
CA GLY A 171 0.43 14.55 -7.70
C GLY A 171 -0.63 13.86 -6.83
N VAL A 172 -1.89 13.73 -7.29
CA VAL A 172 -2.96 13.15 -6.46
C VAL A 172 -2.76 11.68 -6.17
N VAL A 173 -2.03 10.95 -7.02
CA VAL A 173 -1.80 9.52 -6.88
C VAL A 173 -0.40 9.17 -7.36
N THR A 174 0.31 8.32 -6.61
CA THR A 174 1.60 7.78 -7.06
C THR A 174 1.38 6.56 -7.93
N SER A 175 2.44 5.87 -8.33
CA SER A 175 2.29 4.56 -8.96
C SER A 175 1.59 4.56 -10.33
N LYS A 176 1.58 5.70 -11.01
CA LYS A 176 1.06 5.90 -12.37
C LYS A 176 2.01 5.31 -13.44
N PRO A 177 1.52 5.10 -14.68
CA PRO A 177 2.38 4.83 -15.83
C PRO A 177 3.39 5.96 -16.03
N VAL A 178 4.56 5.66 -16.62
CA VAL A 178 5.64 6.63 -16.81
C VAL A 178 5.16 7.79 -17.69
N GLU A 179 4.39 7.46 -18.72
CA GLU A 179 3.78 8.37 -19.69
C GLU A 179 2.78 9.34 -19.03
N ALA A 180 2.29 9.01 -17.84
CA ALA A 180 1.36 9.84 -17.05
C ALA A 180 2.02 10.46 -15.80
N GLY A 181 3.35 10.63 -15.81
CA GLY A 181 4.09 11.21 -14.68
C GLY A 181 4.40 10.20 -13.57
N GLY A 182 4.55 8.93 -13.92
CA GLY A 182 5.10 7.89 -13.05
C GLY A 182 6.62 7.96 -12.94
N SER A 183 7.18 7.52 -11.81
CA SER A 183 8.63 7.46 -11.62
C SER A 183 9.23 6.19 -12.23
N LEU A 184 10.39 6.35 -12.87
CA LEU A 184 11.28 5.24 -13.22
C LEU A 184 11.78 4.51 -11.96
N GLY A 185 12.29 3.29 -12.13
CA GLY A 185 12.89 2.48 -11.05
C GLY A 185 11.87 1.84 -10.08
N ARG A 186 10.59 2.22 -10.16
CA ARG A 186 9.54 1.72 -9.25
C ARG A 186 9.42 0.20 -9.22
N LYS A 187 9.53 -0.47 -10.38
CA LYS A 187 9.38 -1.94 -10.47
C LYS A 187 10.39 -2.65 -9.58
N GLU A 188 11.63 -2.18 -9.54
CA GLU A 188 12.73 -2.85 -8.85
C GLU A 188 12.90 -2.35 -7.39
N ALA A 189 12.36 -1.17 -7.07
CA ALA A 189 12.61 -0.43 -5.83
C ALA A 189 12.48 -1.25 -4.54
N THR A 190 11.42 -2.06 -4.38
CA THR A 190 11.24 -2.85 -3.16
C THR A 190 12.29 -3.97 -3.05
N GLY A 191 12.61 -4.65 -4.15
CA GLY A 191 13.65 -5.68 -4.16
C GLY A 191 15.04 -5.09 -3.92
N LEU A 192 15.30 -3.91 -4.48
CA LEU A 192 16.51 -3.14 -4.20
C LEU A 192 16.60 -2.70 -2.73
N GLY A 193 15.49 -2.32 -2.12
CA GLY A 193 15.41 -2.01 -0.69
C GLY A 193 15.78 -3.20 0.18
N VAL A 194 15.27 -4.40 -0.14
CA VAL A 194 15.66 -5.65 0.55
C VAL A 194 17.17 -5.87 0.44
N PHE A 195 17.74 -5.69 -0.76
CA PHE A 195 19.19 -5.80 -0.95
C PHE A 195 19.96 -4.81 -0.05
N PHE A 196 19.59 -3.52 -0.03
CA PHE A 196 20.29 -2.53 0.78
C PHE A 196 20.25 -2.84 2.27
N VAL A 197 19.07 -3.21 2.81
CA VAL A 197 18.94 -3.57 4.23
C VAL A 197 19.79 -4.80 4.55
N THR A 198 19.74 -5.84 3.71
CA THR A 198 20.55 -7.05 3.88
C THR A 198 22.05 -6.74 3.84
N ARG A 199 22.49 -5.87 2.93
CA ARG A 199 23.89 -5.45 2.80
C ARG A 199 24.38 -4.71 4.05
N GLU A 200 23.62 -3.75 4.56
CA GLU A 200 24.03 -3.02 5.77
C GLU A 200 23.97 -3.91 7.03
N LEU A 201 23.00 -4.83 7.10
CA LEU A 201 22.93 -5.81 8.18
C LEU A 201 24.13 -6.78 8.15
N ALA A 202 24.49 -7.28 6.97
CA ALA A 202 25.64 -8.17 6.81
C ALA A 202 26.93 -7.51 7.29
N LYS A 203 27.16 -6.23 6.94
CA LYS A 203 28.30 -5.45 7.47
C LYS A 203 28.27 -5.33 8.99
N LYS A 204 27.10 -5.07 9.58
CA LYS A 204 26.97 -4.93 11.05
C LYS A 204 27.21 -6.24 11.80
N LEU A 205 26.98 -7.38 11.15
CA LEU A 205 27.16 -8.72 11.69
C LEU A 205 28.49 -9.36 11.25
N ASP A 206 29.37 -8.61 10.58
CA ASP A 206 30.63 -9.10 10.01
C ASP A 206 30.46 -10.33 9.08
N ILE A 207 29.34 -10.38 8.35
CA ILE A 207 29.03 -11.40 7.33
C ILE A 207 29.51 -10.91 5.97
N ASP A 208 30.42 -11.66 5.34
CA ASP A 208 30.81 -11.42 3.96
C ASP A 208 29.75 -11.95 2.99
N LEU A 209 29.02 -11.04 2.34
CA LEU A 209 27.99 -11.40 1.36
C LEU A 209 28.55 -12.12 0.14
N ALA A 210 29.79 -11.86 -0.27
CA ALA A 210 30.38 -12.45 -1.48
C ALA A 210 30.64 -13.96 -1.33
N THR A 211 30.70 -14.45 -0.09
CA THR A 211 30.86 -15.88 0.23
C THR A 211 29.61 -16.50 0.83
N SER A 212 28.55 -15.71 1.04
CA SER A 212 27.31 -16.15 1.67
C SER A 212 26.37 -16.87 0.71
N THR A 213 25.58 -17.80 1.25
CA THR A 213 24.47 -18.45 0.56
C THR A 213 23.13 -17.80 0.94
N VAL A 214 22.22 -17.68 -0.03
CA VAL A 214 20.92 -17.01 0.14
C VAL A 214 19.80 -17.90 -0.36
N ALA A 215 18.74 -18.01 0.43
CA ALA A 215 17.46 -18.57 0.02
C ALA A 215 16.41 -17.46 -0.09
N VAL A 216 15.61 -17.46 -1.16
CA VAL A 216 14.58 -16.45 -1.42
C VAL A 216 13.21 -17.14 -1.43
N GLN A 217 12.32 -16.72 -0.54
CA GLN A 217 10.92 -17.17 -0.54
C GLN A 217 10.05 -16.16 -1.29
N GLY A 218 9.34 -16.62 -2.33
CA GLY A 218 8.49 -15.82 -3.20
C GLY A 218 9.28 -15.16 -4.33
N PHE A 219 9.22 -15.71 -5.54
CA PHE A 219 9.96 -15.21 -6.70
C PHE A 219 9.14 -14.32 -7.65
N GLY A 220 8.21 -13.53 -7.07
CA GLY A 220 7.49 -12.48 -7.78
C GLY A 220 8.36 -11.23 -8.01
N ASN A 221 7.72 -10.07 -8.20
CA ASN A 221 8.44 -8.82 -8.48
C ASN A 221 9.48 -8.42 -7.41
N VAL A 222 9.20 -8.64 -6.12
CA VAL A 222 10.14 -8.26 -5.04
C VAL A 222 11.29 -9.25 -4.95
N GLY A 223 11.00 -10.55 -4.78
CA GLY A 223 12.02 -11.56 -4.55
C GLY A 223 12.95 -11.77 -5.73
N SER A 224 12.45 -11.70 -6.98
CA SER A 224 13.32 -11.81 -8.16
C SER A 224 14.32 -10.65 -8.27
N ASN A 225 13.89 -9.41 -7.99
CA ASN A 225 14.78 -8.25 -7.94
C ASN A 225 15.77 -8.33 -6.76
N ALA A 226 15.32 -8.74 -5.57
CA ALA A 226 16.21 -8.93 -4.42
C ALA A 226 17.28 -10.01 -4.71
N ALA A 227 16.89 -11.14 -5.29
CA ALA A 227 17.81 -12.21 -5.71
C ALA A 227 18.83 -11.72 -6.73
N LYS A 228 18.38 -10.95 -7.74
CA LYS A 228 19.25 -10.34 -8.75
C LYS A 228 20.34 -9.48 -8.11
N TYR A 229 19.97 -8.51 -7.26
CA TYR A 229 20.96 -7.60 -6.67
C TYR A 229 21.89 -8.29 -5.65
N LEU A 230 21.38 -9.28 -4.90
CA LEU A 230 22.23 -10.09 -4.01
C LEU A 230 23.24 -10.92 -4.80
N TYR A 231 22.81 -11.52 -5.92
CA TYR A 231 23.69 -12.24 -6.82
C TYR A 231 24.75 -11.32 -7.46
N GLU A 232 24.36 -10.14 -7.94
CA GLU A 232 25.27 -9.12 -8.49
C GLU A 232 26.31 -8.65 -7.45
N ALA A 233 25.97 -8.69 -6.15
CA ALA A 233 26.88 -8.40 -5.05
C ALA A 233 27.77 -9.59 -4.63
N GLY A 234 27.71 -10.72 -5.34
CA GLY A 234 28.55 -11.90 -5.14
C GLY A 234 27.92 -13.02 -4.30
N ALA A 235 26.73 -12.82 -3.74
CA ALA A 235 26.08 -13.86 -2.94
C ALA A 235 25.61 -15.03 -3.82
N LYS A 236 25.67 -16.26 -3.29
CA LYS A 236 25.20 -17.45 -3.99
C LYS A 236 23.73 -17.71 -3.66
N ILE A 237 22.83 -17.48 -4.63
CA ILE A 237 21.42 -17.86 -4.48
C ILE A 237 21.30 -19.38 -4.61
N VAL A 238 20.98 -20.08 -3.51
CA VAL A 238 20.94 -21.55 -3.44
C VAL A 238 19.53 -22.12 -3.49
N ALA A 239 18.50 -21.32 -3.19
CA ALA A 239 17.11 -21.74 -3.27
C ALA A 239 16.18 -20.57 -3.59
N CYS A 240 15.18 -20.83 -4.44
CA CYS A 240 14.06 -19.92 -4.69
C CYS A 240 12.75 -20.69 -4.53
N LEU A 241 11.95 -20.35 -3.53
CA LEU A 241 10.65 -20.98 -3.30
C LEU A 241 9.53 -20.17 -3.99
N LEU A 242 8.64 -20.88 -4.66
CA LEU A 242 7.47 -20.35 -5.36
C LEU A 242 6.22 -21.06 -4.83
N TYR A 243 5.10 -20.35 -4.76
CA TYR A 243 3.80 -21.01 -4.65
C TYR A 243 3.39 -21.46 -6.04
N THR A 244 3.42 -22.77 -6.30
CA THR A 244 2.76 -23.37 -7.46
C THR A 244 1.31 -23.63 -7.05
N SER A 245 0.41 -22.75 -7.48
CA SER A 245 -1.04 -23.00 -7.46
C SER A 245 -1.41 -24.03 -8.52
#